data_AF-A0A0F2PPZ7-F1
#
_entry.id   AF-A0A0F2PPZ7-F1
#
_cell.length_a   1.000
_cell.length_b   1.000
_cell.length_c   1.000
_cell.angle_alpha   90.00
_cell.angle_beta   90.00
_cell.angle_gamma   90.00
#
_symmetry.space_group_name_H-M   'P 1'
#
loop_
_entity.id
_entity.type
_entity.pdbx_description
1 polymer ?
#
loop_
_entity_poly.entity_id
_entity_poly.type
_entity_poly.pdbx_seq_one_letter_code
_entity_poly.pdbx_strand_id
1 'polypeptide(L)'
;MKNFGQEASKTKSDASPALDHKKVLDWFERWLRGEAVVSPRKREQISEKIKERVREREQSSISFEQFVDMVLQQSKDMLSARDININFSLPGQSLGISESWKCVKAFGNNDIYYRIGKTRPRKGPRKGEELLVLDLVMDGYKKQVFIPLLERKDEIEENIGDNLERELPKVEATGKYRFKLLLPFEMVEKGDVEAAAQKFVEFISATKPHLNSLGVN
;
A
#
# COMPACT_ATOMS: atom_id res chain seq x y z
N MET A 1 -10.43 26.47 -82.69
CA MET A 1 -9.56 25.52 -81.97
C MET A 1 -9.29 26.01 -80.55
N LYS A 2 -10.08 25.55 -79.58
CA LYS A 2 -9.76 25.18 -78.19
C LYS A 2 -11.09 24.99 -77.44
N ASN A 3 -11.30 23.77 -76.97
CA ASN A 3 -12.51 23.22 -76.37
C ASN A 3 -12.71 23.66 -74.90
N PHE A 4 -13.98 23.65 -74.47
CA PHE A 4 -14.59 23.20 -73.20
C PHE A 4 -13.64 23.00 -72.00
N GLY A 5 -13.91 23.48 -70.79
CA GLY A 5 -15.18 23.48 -70.06
C GLY A 5 -15.01 22.62 -68.78
N GLN A 6 -15.17 23.27 -67.62
CA GLN A 6 -15.47 22.79 -66.24
C GLN A 6 -15.29 21.29 -65.90
N GLU A 7 -14.65 20.96 -64.78
CA GLU A 7 -15.26 20.83 -63.43
C GLU A 7 -14.33 20.10 -62.43
N ALA A 8 -14.62 20.27 -61.15
CA ALA A 8 -13.87 19.78 -60.00
C ALA A 8 -13.96 18.25 -59.82
N SER A 9 -12.93 17.63 -59.21
CA SER A 9 -13.16 16.46 -58.36
C SER A 9 -12.13 16.35 -57.25
N LYS A 10 -12.66 16.38 -56.02
CA LYS A 10 -12.08 15.78 -54.82
C LYS A 10 -11.92 14.27 -55.04
N THR A 11 -10.80 13.72 -54.59
CA THR A 11 -10.66 12.32 -54.13
C THR A 11 -9.54 12.36 -53.09
N LYS A 12 -9.82 12.45 -51.78
CA LYS A 12 -10.31 11.35 -50.93
C LYS A 12 -9.75 10.01 -51.42
N SER A 13 -8.53 9.69 -51.03
CA SER A 13 -8.10 8.30 -50.94
C SER A 13 -8.57 7.76 -49.59
N ASP A 14 -9.83 7.34 -49.57
CA ASP A 14 -10.39 6.43 -48.57
C ASP A 14 -9.55 5.14 -48.55
N ALA A 15 -8.52 5.08 -47.71
CA ALA A 15 -7.99 3.80 -47.25
C ALA A 15 -9.11 3.16 -46.42
N SER A 16 -9.80 2.23 -47.07
CA SER A 16 -11.11 1.73 -46.67
C SER A 16 -11.02 1.03 -45.30
N PRO A 17 -11.71 1.51 -44.25
CA PRO A 17 -11.77 0.84 -42.95
C PRO A 17 -12.32 -0.59 -43.04
N ALA A 18 -13.04 -0.88 -44.12
CA ALA A 18 -13.70 -2.16 -44.36
C ALA A 18 -12.76 -3.37 -44.38
N LEU A 19 -11.51 -3.22 -44.84
CA LEU A 19 -10.55 -4.34 -44.90
C LEU A 19 -10.00 -4.73 -43.52
N ASP A 20 -9.77 -3.75 -42.65
CA ASP A 20 -9.33 -4.01 -41.27
C ASP A 20 -10.50 -4.43 -40.37
N HIS A 21 -11.69 -3.88 -40.60
CA HIS A 21 -12.89 -4.30 -39.89
C HIS A 21 -13.27 -5.75 -40.21
N LYS A 22 -13.12 -6.19 -41.47
CA LYS A 22 -13.35 -7.59 -41.84
C LYS A 22 -12.37 -8.54 -41.16
N LYS A 23 -11.09 -8.17 -41.04
CA LYS A 23 -10.09 -8.97 -40.30
C LYS A 23 -10.41 -9.09 -38.82
N VAL A 24 -10.87 -8.00 -38.20
CA VAL A 24 -11.26 -8.00 -36.78
C VAL A 24 -12.51 -8.85 -36.56
N LEU A 25 -13.49 -8.78 -37.45
CA LEU A 25 -14.70 -9.60 -37.40
C LEU A 25 -14.39 -11.09 -37.63
N ASP A 26 -13.53 -11.42 -38.60
CA ASP A 26 -13.07 -12.80 -38.81
C ASP A 26 -12.31 -13.34 -37.58
N TRP A 27 -11.54 -12.49 -36.90
CA TRP A 27 -10.86 -12.87 -35.66
C TRP A 27 -11.84 -13.11 -34.51
N PHE A 28 -12.86 -12.27 -34.40
CA PHE A 28 -13.89 -12.37 -33.38
C PHE A 28 -14.81 -13.59 -33.61
N GLU A 29 -15.19 -13.88 -34.86
CA GLU A 29 -15.97 -15.07 -35.20
C GLU A 29 -15.19 -16.36 -34.95
N ARG A 30 -13.88 -16.38 -35.24
CA ARG A 30 -13.02 -17.53 -34.94
C ARG A 30 -12.83 -17.73 -33.43
N TRP A 31 -12.80 -16.64 -32.66
CA TRP A 31 -12.81 -16.68 -31.21
C TRP A 31 -14.13 -17.22 -30.65
N LEU A 32 -15.28 -16.78 -31.18
CA LEU A 32 -16.61 -17.27 -30.80
C LEU A 32 -16.81 -18.77 -31.11
N ARG A 33 -16.19 -19.28 -32.18
CA ARG A 33 -16.25 -20.70 -32.56
C ARG A 33 -15.28 -21.58 -31.76
N GLY A 34 -14.48 -21.02 -30.85
CA GLY A 34 -13.52 -21.76 -30.03
C GLY A 34 -12.31 -22.33 -30.79
N GLU A 35 -12.14 -21.96 -32.07
CA GLU A 35 -11.04 -22.42 -32.91
C GLU A 35 -9.77 -21.60 -32.63
N ALA A 36 -9.03 -22.02 -31.62
CA ALA A 36 -7.73 -21.40 -31.35
C ALA A 36 -6.66 -21.89 -32.32
N VAL A 37 -6.12 -20.93 -33.06
CA VAL A 37 -4.88 -21.06 -33.82
C VAL A 37 -3.70 -21.03 -32.85
N VAL A 38 -3.50 -22.10 -32.08
CA VAL A 38 -2.24 -22.36 -31.38
C VAL A 38 -1.99 -23.85 -31.39
N SER A 39 -0.86 -24.26 -31.97
CA SER A 39 -0.39 -25.64 -32.01
C SER A 39 -0.51 -26.32 -30.63
N PRO A 40 -1.02 -27.56 -30.52
CA PRO A 40 -1.33 -28.23 -29.26
C PRO A 40 -0.19 -28.21 -28.23
N ARG A 41 1.06 -28.30 -28.70
CA ARG A 41 2.26 -28.33 -27.85
C ARG A 41 2.59 -27.02 -27.12
N LYS A 42 2.15 -25.85 -27.61
CA LYS A 42 2.39 -24.55 -26.95
C LYS A 42 1.28 -24.19 -25.95
N ARG A 43 0.10 -24.79 -26.08
CA ARG A 43 -1.06 -24.55 -25.20
C ARG A 43 -0.89 -25.22 -23.84
N GLU A 44 -0.33 -26.42 -23.78
CA GLU A 44 -0.09 -27.11 -22.51
C GLU A 44 0.98 -26.37 -21.68
N GLN A 45 2.11 -25.99 -22.29
CA GLN A 45 3.17 -25.25 -21.56
C GLN A 45 2.77 -23.85 -21.11
N ILE A 46 1.95 -23.14 -21.89
CA ILE A 46 1.42 -21.83 -21.48
C ILE A 46 0.30 -22.00 -20.44
N SER A 47 -0.56 -23.01 -20.57
CA SER A 47 -1.61 -23.27 -19.57
C SER A 47 -1.05 -23.80 -18.26
N GLU A 48 0.04 -24.57 -18.28
CA GLU A 48 0.73 -25.01 -17.06
C GLU A 48 1.52 -23.88 -16.43
N LYS A 49 2.25 -23.04 -17.19
CA LYS A 49 2.88 -21.83 -16.62
C LYS A 49 1.88 -20.81 -16.10
N ILE A 50 0.70 -20.71 -16.72
CA ILE A 50 -0.39 -19.84 -16.22
C ILE A 50 -1.06 -20.51 -15.03
N LYS A 51 -1.29 -21.83 -15.02
CA LYS A 51 -1.85 -22.55 -13.86
C LYS A 51 -0.88 -22.63 -12.70
N GLU A 52 0.44 -22.68 -12.92
CA GLU A 52 1.47 -22.52 -11.88
C GLU A 52 1.50 -21.08 -11.40
N ARG A 53 1.51 -20.07 -12.26
CA ARG A 53 1.43 -18.66 -11.80
C ARG A 53 0.12 -18.31 -11.12
N VAL A 54 -0.98 -18.97 -11.50
CA VAL A 54 -2.29 -18.82 -10.86
C VAL A 54 -2.33 -19.63 -9.57
N ARG A 55 -1.74 -20.83 -9.49
CA ARG A 55 -1.60 -21.61 -8.24
C ARG A 55 -0.63 -20.97 -7.25
N GLU A 56 0.48 -20.39 -7.70
CA GLU A 56 1.41 -19.58 -6.90
C GLU A 56 0.72 -18.32 -6.38
N ARG A 57 -0.17 -17.69 -7.18
CA ARG A 57 -1.02 -16.58 -6.72
C ARG A 57 -2.17 -17.01 -5.80
N GLU A 58 -2.73 -18.20 -6.00
CA GLU A 58 -3.84 -18.75 -5.22
C GLU A 58 -3.35 -19.42 -3.92
N GLN A 59 -2.06 -19.74 -3.80
CA GLN A 59 -1.45 -20.29 -2.59
C GLN A 59 -0.94 -19.24 -1.60
N SER A 60 -1.00 -17.93 -1.91
CA SER A 60 -0.42 -16.91 -1.03
C SER A 60 -1.16 -15.57 -0.94
N SER A 61 -2.47 -15.48 -1.22
CA SER A 61 -3.21 -14.27 -0.83
C SER A 61 -3.54 -14.31 0.66
N ILE A 62 -2.51 -14.15 1.51
CA ILE A 62 -2.74 -13.86 2.93
C ILE A 62 -3.64 -12.64 3.05
N SER A 63 -4.64 -12.70 3.91
CA SER A 63 -5.50 -11.53 4.12
C SER A 63 -4.68 -10.40 4.75
N PHE A 64 -5.09 -9.14 4.54
CA PHE A 64 -4.42 -8.01 5.20
C PHE A 64 -4.36 -8.20 6.72
N GLU A 65 -5.44 -8.75 7.31
CA GLU A 65 -5.51 -9.00 8.74
C GLU A 65 -4.45 -10.02 9.20
N GLN A 66 -4.31 -11.13 8.45
CA GLN A 66 -3.30 -12.15 8.70
C GLN A 66 -1.88 -11.60 8.52
N PHE A 67 -1.65 -10.83 7.46
CA PHE A 67 -0.37 -10.15 7.23
C PHE A 67 0.01 -9.29 8.43
N VAL A 68 -0.92 -8.44 8.90
CA VAL A 68 -0.65 -7.58 10.04
C VAL A 68 -0.40 -8.39 11.31
N ASP A 69 -1.15 -9.47 11.57
CA ASP A 69 -0.88 -10.34 12.74
C ASP A 69 0.53 -10.93 12.70
N MET A 70 0.97 -11.41 11.53
CA MET A 70 2.33 -11.92 11.36
C MET A 70 3.38 -10.82 11.59
N VAL A 71 3.16 -9.61 11.05
CA VAL A 71 4.05 -8.46 11.26
C VAL A 71 4.15 -8.10 12.74
N LEU A 72 3.01 -8.06 13.45
CA LEU A 72 2.97 -7.74 14.88
C LEU A 72 3.68 -8.81 15.71
N GLN A 73 3.46 -10.09 15.41
CA GLN A 73 4.12 -11.18 16.10
C GLN A 73 5.64 -11.14 15.89
N GLN A 74 6.10 -10.98 14.64
CA GLN A 74 7.52 -10.89 14.36
C GLN A 74 8.16 -9.64 14.98
N SER A 75 7.46 -8.50 14.95
CA SER A 75 7.91 -7.27 15.59
C SER A 75 8.07 -7.45 17.10
N LYS A 76 7.16 -8.18 17.75
CA LYS A 76 7.25 -8.52 19.18
C LYS A 76 8.54 -9.24 19.51
N ASP A 77 8.86 -10.26 18.72
CA ASP A 77 10.03 -11.11 18.96
C ASP A 77 11.32 -10.28 18.78
N MET A 78 11.37 -9.46 17.74
CA MET A 78 12.49 -8.55 17.45
C MET A 78 12.68 -7.46 18.51
N LEU A 79 11.59 -6.89 19.03
CA LEU A 79 11.64 -5.86 20.08
C LEU A 79 12.00 -6.46 21.44
N SER A 80 11.55 -7.67 21.73
CA SER A 80 11.92 -8.40 22.95
C SER A 80 13.42 -8.68 22.99
N ALA A 81 14.04 -8.98 21.84
CA ALA A 81 15.49 -9.10 21.71
C ALA A 81 16.26 -7.78 21.95
N ARG A 82 15.57 -6.63 21.97
CA ARG A 82 16.11 -5.30 22.27
C ARG A 82 15.68 -4.77 23.64
N ASP A 83 15.17 -5.64 24.52
CA ASP A 83 14.61 -5.31 25.84
C ASP A 83 13.43 -4.31 25.80
N ILE A 84 12.70 -4.25 24.67
CA ILE A 84 11.51 -3.42 24.50
C ILE A 84 10.26 -4.31 24.61
N ASN A 85 9.60 -4.26 25.76
CA ASN A 85 8.32 -4.96 25.96
C ASN A 85 7.15 -4.15 25.43
N ILE A 86 6.32 -4.77 24.58
CA ILE A 86 5.15 -4.16 23.94
C ILE A 86 3.93 -5.06 24.14
N ASN A 87 2.80 -4.43 24.48
CA ASN A 87 1.50 -5.07 24.56
C ASN A 87 0.68 -4.72 23.31
N PHE A 88 0.42 -5.72 22.49
CA PHE A 88 -0.49 -5.59 21.34
C PHE A 88 -1.92 -5.71 21.86
N SER A 89 -2.68 -4.62 21.81
CA SER A 89 -4.09 -4.62 22.20
C SER A 89 -4.95 -4.52 20.95
N LEU A 90 -5.70 -5.58 20.64
CA LEU A 90 -6.62 -5.64 19.51
C LEU A 90 -8.01 -5.21 19.99
N PRO A 91 -8.45 -3.97 19.74
CA PRO A 91 -9.72 -3.48 20.28
C PRO A 91 -10.93 -4.19 19.65
N GLY A 92 -10.83 -4.67 18.40
CA GLY A 92 -11.97 -5.22 17.65
C GLY A 92 -12.06 -6.74 17.50
N GLN A 93 -11.07 -7.52 17.93
CA GLN A 93 -11.14 -9.00 17.81
C GLN A 93 -12.30 -9.60 18.62
N SER A 94 -12.74 -8.96 19.71
CA SER A 94 -13.88 -9.39 20.50
C SER A 94 -15.24 -9.09 19.85
N LEU A 95 -15.27 -8.33 18.75
CA LEU A 95 -16.51 -7.83 18.11
C LEU A 95 -16.72 -8.31 16.67
N GLY A 96 -15.78 -9.08 16.08
CA GLY A 96 -15.92 -9.64 14.73
C GLY A 96 -15.95 -8.60 13.59
N ILE A 97 -15.40 -7.41 13.83
CA ILE A 97 -15.34 -6.31 12.85
C ILE A 97 -13.98 -6.37 12.15
N SER A 98 -13.96 -6.38 10.81
CA SER A 98 -12.70 -6.25 10.08
C SER A 98 -12.13 -4.85 10.30
N GLU A 99 -11.09 -4.73 11.13
CA GLU A 99 -10.46 -3.44 11.40
C GLU A 99 -9.44 -3.12 10.31
N SER A 100 -9.47 -1.88 9.82
CA SER A 100 -8.43 -1.37 8.91
C SER A 100 -7.13 -0.98 9.63
N TRP A 101 -7.12 -1.09 10.96
CA TRP A 101 -6.02 -0.69 11.85
C TRP A 101 -5.91 -1.64 13.04
N LYS A 102 -4.69 -1.93 13.49
CA LYS A 102 -4.40 -2.63 14.75
C LYS A 102 -3.55 -1.72 15.64
N CYS A 103 -3.94 -1.58 16.91
CA CYS A 103 -3.27 -0.71 17.88
C CYS A 103 -2.22 -1.47 18.70
N VAL A 104 -1.15 -0.77 19.06
CA VAL A 104 0.04 -1.33 19.68
C VAL A 104 0.49 -0.42 20.81
N LYS A 105 0.43 -0.91 22.04
CA LYS A 105 0.83 -0.16 23.23
C LYS A 105 2.25 -0.53 23.60
N ALA A 106 3.18 0.39 23.36
CA ALA A 106 4.59 0.23 23.75
C ALA A 106 4.93 0.88 25.10
N PHE A 107 3.94 1.50 25.74
CA PHE A 107 4.05 2.30 26.96
C PHE A 107 2.93 1.89 27.93
N GLY A 108 3.13 2.15 29.22
CA GLY A 108 2.07 2.09 30.23
C GLY A 108 0.99 3.16 30.05
N ASN A 109 1.26 4.22 29.28
CA ASN A 109 0.28 5.23 28.90
C ASN A 109 -0.66 4.73 27.77
N ASN A 110 -1.97 4.79 28.00
CA ASN A 110 -2.98 4.36 27.02
C ASN A 110 -3.25 5.37 25.90
N ASP A 111 -2.86 6.62 26.07
CA ASP A 111 -3.21 7.70 25.14
C ASP A 111 -2.16 7.92 24.05
N ILE A 112 -0.95 7.39 24.24
CA ILE A 112 0.14 7.42 23.27
C ILE A 112 0.45 6.01 22.84
N TYR A 113 0.17 5.69 21.59
CA TYR A 113 0.25 4.33 21.08
C TYR A 113 0.65 4.32 19.60
N TYR A 114 1.16 3.18 19.16
CA TYR A 114 1.43 2.93 17.75
C TYR A 114 0.23 2.23 17.12
N ARG A 115 0.07 2.35 15.81
CA ARG A 115 -0.91 1.55 15.07
C ARG A 115 -0.40 1.24 13.68
N ILE A 116 -0.79 0.07 13.19
CA ILE A 116 -0.50 -0.40 11.83
C ILE A 116 -1.83 -0.53 11.09
N GLY A 117 -1.91 -0.09 9.84
CA GLY A 117 -3.15 -0.14 9.09
C GLY A 117 -3.00 0.16 7.61
N LYS A 118 -4.13 0.14 6.92
CA LYS A 118 -4.22 0.49 5.50
C LYS A 118 -4.80 1.89 5.36
N THR A 119 -4.21 2.70 4.50
CA THR A 119 -4.78 4.00 4.10
C THR A 119 -4.84 4.15 2.60
N ARG A 120 -5.74 5.03 2.16
CA ARG A 120 -5.83 5.50 0.79
C ARG A 120 -6.07 7.02 0.80
N PRO A 121 -5.02 7.86 0.71
CA PRO A 121 -5.17 9.29 0.86
C PRO A 121 -6.11 9.87 -0.20
N ARG A 122 -7.04 10.75 0.20
CA ARG A 122 -7.97 11.41 -0.73
C ARG A 122 -7.41 12.70 -1.34
N LYS A 123 -6.34 13.23 -0.75
CA LYS A 123 -5.70 14.51 -1.08
C LYS A 123 -4.18 14.37 -0.86
N GLY A 124 -3.40 15.28 -1.45
CA GLY A 124 -1.93 15.27 -1.35
C GLY A 124 -1.25 14.55 -2.52
N PRO A 125 0.08 14.43 -2.48
CA PRO A 125 0.88 13.84 -3.56
C PRO A 125 0.56 12.37 -3.80
N ARG A 126 0.30 11.61 -2.73
CA ARG A 126 -0.01 10.17 -2.78
C ARG A 126 -1.51 9.88 -2.90
N LYS A 127 -2.25 10.77 -3.57
CA LYS A 127 -3.72 10.67 -3.66
C LYS A 127 -4.11 9.41 -4.43
N GLY A 128 -4.96 8.59 -3.83
CA GLY A 128 -5.52 7.39 -4.45
C GLY A 128 -4.59 6.19 -4.42
N GLU A 129 -3.36 6.33 -3.93
CA GLU A 129 -2.44 5.23 -3.65
C GLU A 129 -2.91 4.43 -2.44
N GLU A 130 -2.82 3.12 -2.53
CA GLU A 130 -3.02 2.23 -1.39
C GLU A 130 -1.68 2.07 -0.66
N LEU A 131 -1.68 2.25 0.66
CA LEU A 131 -0.45 2.29 1.46
C LEU A 131 -0.62 1.50 2.77
N LEU A 132 0.45 0.84 3.18
CA LEU A 132 0.60 0.35 4.54
C LEU A 132 1.11 1.51 5.41
N VAL A 133 0.50 1.71 6.57
CA VAL A 133 0.79 2.85 7.43
C VAL A 133 1.14 2.40 8.82
N LEU A 134 2.22 2.95 9.35
CA LEU A 134 2.60 2.85 10.75
C LEU A 134 2.50 4.24 11.36
N ASP A 135 1.59 4.43 12.31
CA ASP A 135 1.39 5.71 12.98
C ASP A 135 1.87 5.64 14.44
N LEU A 136 2.47 6.72 14.91
CA LEU A 136 2.56 7.06 16.33
C LEU A 136 1.47 8.10 16.63
N VAL A 137 0.49 7.73 17.45
CA VAL A 137 -0.63 8.57 17.83
C VAL A 137 -0.32 9.26 19.16
N MET A 138 -0.41 10.59 19.18
CA MET A 138 -0.15 11.46 20.34
C MET A 138 -1.24 12.53 20.49
N ASP A 139 -2.47 12.19 20.09
CA ASP A 139 -3.60 13.12 20.07
C ASP A 139 -3.83 13.73 21.47
N GLY A 140 -3.99 15.05 21.54
CA GLY A 140 -4.10 15.79 22.82
C GLY A 140 -2.76 16.19 23.47
N TYR A 141 -1.63 15.60 23.10
CA TYR A 141 -0.32 15.82 23.76
C TYR A 141 0.59 16.80 23.00
N LYS A 142 0.05 17.94 22.56
CA LYS A 142 0.79 18.89 21.69
C LYS A 142 2.13 19.34 22.26
N LYS A 143 2.10 19.98 23.44
CA LYS A 143 3.27 20.66 24.01
C LYS A 143 4.22 19.71 24.73
N GLN A 144 3.66 18.67 25.36
CA GLN A 144 4.42 17.74 26.19
C GLN A 144 5.16 16.70 25.35
N VAL A 145 4.59 16.30 24.21
CA VAL A 145 5.11 15.17 23.43
C VAL A 145 5.34 15.57 21.98
N PHE A 146 4.30 16.01 21.27
CA PHE A 146 4.37 16.20 19.82
C PHE A 146 5.39 17.24 19.37
N ILE A 147 5.40 18.44 19.97
CA ILE A 147 6.36 19.50 19.62
C ILE A 147 7.81 19.07 19.95
N PRO A 148 8.12 18.57 21.16
CA PRO A 148 9.48 18.07 21.44
C PRO A 148 9.94 16.94 20.51
N LEU A 149 9.05 16.01 20.14
CA LEU A 149 9.38 14.97 19.16
C LEU A 149 9.61 15.54 17.77
N LEU A 150 8.83 16.56 17.39
CA LEU A 150 8.96 17.23 16.11
C LEU A 150 10.29 17.97 15.96
N GLU A 151 10.80 18.57 17.03
CA GLU A 151 12.12 19.22 17.03
C GLU A 151 13.26 18.21 16.78
N ARG A 152 13.02 16.92 17.05
CA ARG A 152 13.96 15.81 16.82
C ARG A 152 13.63 14.98 15.59
N LYS A 153 12.69 15.44 14.75
CA LYS A 153 12.18 14.66 13.62
C LYS A 153 13.30 14.20 12.70
N ASP A 154 14.25 15.07 12.37
CA ASP A 154 15.32 14.75 11.44
C ASP A 154 16.25 13.65 12.01
N GLU A 155 16.56 13.68 13.31
CA GLU A 155 17.31 12.62 14.02
C GLU A 155 16.54 11.28 14.01
N ILE A 156 15.22 11.34 14.23
CA ILE A 156 14.36 10.15 14.19
C ILE A 156 14.33 9.55 12.77
N GLU A 157 14.19 10.38 11.74
CA GLU A 157 14.18 9.95 10.34
C GLU A 157 15.52 9.35 9.91
N GLU A 158 16.65 9.91 10.36
CA GLU A 158 17.98 9.35 10.12
C GLU A 158 18.11 7.95 10.71
N ASN A 159 17.62 7.74 11.94
CA ASN A 159 17.65 6.44 12.62
C ASN A 159 16.74 5.39 11.96
N ILE A 160 15.64 5.80 11.33
CA ILE A 160 14.72 4.90 10.60
C ILE A 160 15.20 4.66 9.16
N GLY A 161 15.94 5.63 8.59
CA GLY A 161 16.30 5.66 7.17
C GLY A 161 15.12 5.97 6.25
N ASP A 162 14.08 6.65 6.74
CA ASP A 162 12.88 7.03 5.99
C ASP A 162 12.24 8.31 6.53
N ASN A 163 11.41 8.96 5.70
CA ASN A 163 10.68 10.16 6.10
C ASN A 163 9.39 9.85 6.87
N LEU A 164 9.16 10.61 7.94
CA LEU A 164 7.93 10.67 8.71
C LEU A 164 7.03 11.78 8.19
N GLU A 165 5.82 11.41 7.78
CA GLU A 165 4.76 12.37 7.48
C GLU A 165 4.06 12.82 8.75
N ARG A 166 3.49 14.03 8.66
CA ARG A 166 2.65 14.63 9.70
C ARG A 166 1.24 14.83 9.19
N GLU A 167 0.32 15.04 10.12
CA GLU A 167 -0.97 15.60 9.77
C GLU A 167 -0.81 17.04 9.23
N LEU A 168 -1.74 17.46 8.38
CA LEU A 168 -1.75 18.84 7.90
C LEU A 168 -1.96 19.81 9.08
N PRO A 169 -1.37 21.02 9.07
CA PRO A 169 -1.51 21.98 10.18
C PRO A 169 -2.96 22.27 10.60
N LYS A 170 -3.89 22.26 9.63
CA LYS A 170 -5.33 22.43 9.90
C LYS A 170 -5.93 21.27 10.72
N VAL A 171 -5.43 20.05 10.52
CA VAL A 171 -5.85 18.84 11.26
C VAL A 171 -5.18 18.81 12.63
N GLU A 172 -3.90 19.20 12.70
CA GLU A 172 -3.19 19.33 13.99
C GLU A 172 -3.84 20.37 14.91
N ALA A 173 -4.37 21.46 14.34
CA ALA A 173 -5.13 22.46 15.09
C ALA A 173 -6.37 21.89 15.80
N THR A 174 -6.90 20.73 15.36
CA THR A 174 -8.01 20.04 16.02
C THR A 174 -7.55 19.03 17.06
N GLY A 175 -6.28 19.05 17.48
CA GLY A 175 -5.75 18.17 18.52
C GLY A 175 -5.22 16.82 18.02
N LYS A 176 -5.15 16.61 16.71
CA LYS A 176 -4.68 15.36 16.10
C LYS A 176 -3.19 15.44 15.78
N TYR A 177 -2.36 14.77 16.57
CA TYR A 177 -0.90 14.88 16.51
C TYR A 177 -0.32 13.50 16.26
N ARG A 178 0.22 13.29 15.05
CA ARG A 178 0.65 11.97 14.60
C ARG A 178 1.87 12.06 13.72
N PHE A 179 2.77 11.10 13.89
CA PHE A 179 3.79 10.78 12.89
C PHE A 179 3.39 9.53 12.15
N LYS A 180 3.60 9.52 10.84
CA LYS A 180 3.23 8.42 9.96
C LYS A 180 4.44 7.99 9.14
N LEU A 181 4.74 6.72 9.18
CA LEU A 181 5.63 6.08 8.23
C LEU A 181 4.77 5.38 7.17
N LEU A 182 4.89 5.81 5.92
CA LEU A 182 4.08 5.32 4.81
C LEU A 182 4.87 4.34 3.95
N LEU A 183 4.51 3.07 4.03
CA LEU A 183 5.12 1.98 3.31
C LEU A 183 4.32 1.61 2.04
N PRO A 184 4.97 1.15 0.98
CA PRO A 184 4.30 0.65 -0.21
C PRO A 184 3.39 -0.53 0.12
N PHE A 185 2.14 -0.54 -0.39
CA PHE A 185 1.21 -1.63 -0.11
C PHE A 185 1.59 -2.94 -0.80
N GLU A 186 2.48 -2.88 -1.79
CA GLU A 186 3.09 -4.04 -2.45
C GLU A 186 3.76 -5.00 -1.45
N MET A 187 4.21 -4.51 -0.29
CA MET A 187 4.73 -5.35 0.80
C MET A 187 3.65 -6.32 1.32
N VAL A 188 2.39 -5.88 1.40
CA VAL A 188 1.26 -6.73 1.77
C VAL A 188 0.95 -7.71 0.64
N GLU A 189 0.90 -7.23 -0.59
CA GLU A 189 0.57 -8.05 -1.76
C GLU A 189 1.57 -9.18 -2.01
N LYS A 190 2.85 -8.95 -1.66
CA LYS A 190 3.94 -9.94 -1.75
C LYS A 190 4.10 -10.78 -0.50
N GLY A 191 3.50 -10.37 0.62
CA GLY A 191 3.69 -11.01 1.91
C GLY A 191 5.09 -10.79 2.51
N ASP A 192 5.67 -9.61 2.29
CA ASP A 192 6.98 -9.19 2.81
C ASP A 192 6.91 -8.84 4.32
N VAL A 193 6.50 -9.82 5.14
CA VAL A 193 6.25 -9.66 6.59
C VAL A 193 7.51 -9.18 7.32
N GLU A 194 8.66 -9.79 7.02
CA GLU A 194 9.93 -9.46 7.69
C GLU A 194 10.34 -8.01 7.46
N ALA A 195 10.23 -7.52 6.22
CA ALA A 195 10.57 -6.14 5.89
C ALA A 195 9.63 -5.14 6.59
N ALA A 196 8.33 -5.43 6.60
CA ALA A 196 7.34 -4.59 7.29
C ALA A 196 7.54 -4.60 8.82
N ALA A 197 7.85 -5.77 9.39
CA ALA A 197 8.18 -5.91 10.82
C ALA A 197 9.45 -5.14 11.17
N GLN A 198 10.51 -5.27 10.39
CA GLN A 198 11.75 -4.53 10.57
C GLN A 198 11.49 -3.01 10.57
N LYS A 199 10.74 -2.50 9.59
CA LYS A 199 10.37 -1.06 9.55
C LYS A 199 9.57 -0.62 10.77
N PHE A 200 8.69 -1.47 11.27
CA PHE A 200 7.92 -1.15 12.48
C PHE A 200 8.78 -1.15 13.75
N VAL A 201 9.69 -2.11 13.86
CA VAL A 201 10.68 -2.20 14.95
C VAL A 201 11.62 -1.00 14.93
N GLU A 202 12.12 -0.60 13.76
CA GLU A 202 12.94 0.60 13.58
C GLU A 202 12.19 1.85 14.01
N PHE A 203 10.95 2.01 13.56
CA PHE A 203 10.12 3.14 13.95
C PHE A 203 9.95 3.24 15.47
N ILE A 204 9.56 2.14 16.13
CA ILE A 204 9.39 2.11 17.59
C ILE A 204 10.72 2.35 18.31
N SER A 205 11.80 1.71 17.86
CA SER A 205 13.12 1.81 18.49
C SER A 205 13.67 3.23 18.38
N ALA A 206 13.42 3.93 17.27
CA ALA A 206 13.84 5.31 17.08
C ALA A 206 13.03 6.28 17.94
N THR A 207 11.71 6.11 18.08
CA THR A 207 10.88 7.06 18.82
C THR A 207 10.81 6.80 20.34
N LYS A 208 10.96 5.54 20.79
CA LYS A 208 10.80 5.17 22.20
C LYS A 208 11.76 5.91 23.15
N PRO A 209 13.08 6.03 22.89
CA PRO A 209 13.98 6.75 23.79
C PRO A 209 13.58 8.23 23.97
N HIS A 210 13.15 8.89 22.90
CA HIS A 210 12.67 10.27 22.96
C HIS A 210 11.38 10.38 23.77
N LEU A 211 10.45 9.45 23.57
CA LEU A 211 9.20 9.41 24.35
C LEU A 211 9.44 9.17 25.83
N ASN A 212 10.34 8.23 26.18
CA ASN A 212 10.75 7.99 27.57
C ASN A 212 11.37 9.26 28.20
N SER A 213 12.20 10.00 27.45
CA SER A 213 12.80 11.26 27.94
C SER A 213 11.78 12.36 28.25
N LEU A 214 10.56 12.25 27.69
CA LEU A 214 9.43 13.15 27.92
C LEU A 214 8.47 12.63 28.98
N GLY A 215 8.80 11.52 29.66
CA GLY A 215 7.99 10.91 30.71
C GLY A 215 6.91 9.96 30.22
N VAL A 216 6.93 9.57 28.94
CA VAL A 216 6.04 8.54 28.39
C VAL A 216 6.70 7.18 28.60
N ASN A 217 6.31 6.47 29.67
CA ASN A 217 6.84 5.16 30.04
C ASN A 217 5.82 4.06 29.78
#